data_AF-A0A428GXF0-F1
#
_entry.id   AF-A0A428GXF0-F1
#
_cell.length_a   1.000
_cell.length_b   1.000
_cell.length_c   1.000
_cell.angle_alpha   90.00
_cell.angle_beta   90.00
_cell.angle_gamma   90.00
#
_symmetry.space_group_name_H-M   'P 1'
#
loop_
_entity.id
_entity.type
_entity.pdbx_description
1 polymer ?
#
loop_
_entity_poly.entity_id
_entity_poly.type
_entity_poly.pdbx_seq_one_letter_code
_entity_poly.pdbx_strand_id
1 'polypeptide(L)'
;MKSDINKTLTTVASSAKKDHVIVGDFENAVKWGYAEEIPLEIIKYGDPDGAGRDLKRYREVCLRTQVYVGWGILDEQAFARVEA
;
A
#
# COMPACT_ATOMS: atom_id res chain seq x y z
N MET A 1 -27.96 -7.70 -1.82
CA MET A 1 -27.16 -6.52 -1.43
C MET A 1 -25.89 -6.57 -2.29
N LYS A 2 -25.67 -5.63 -3.22
CA LYS A 2 -24.43 -5.61 -4.01
C LYS A 2 -23.33 -5.01 -3.14
N SER A 3 -22.30 -5.80 -2.83
CA SER A 3 -21.09 -5.32 -2.15
C SER A 3 -20.37 -4.33 -3.06
N ASP A 4 -19.99 -3.18 -2.53
CA ASP A 4 -19.21 -2.17 -3.24
C ASP A 4 -17.74 -2.62 -3.25
N ILE A 5 -17.19 -2.91 -4.44
CA ILE A 5 -15.84 -3.45 -4.59
C ILE A 5 -14.91 -2.29 -4.95
N ASN A 6 -14.12 -1.84 -3.98
CA ASN A 6 -13.05 -0.88 -4.24
C ASN A 6 -11.88 -1.60 -4.96
N LYS A 7 -11.56 -1.17 -6.20
CA LYS A 7 -10.54 -1.78 -7.08
C LYS A 7 -9.11 -1.29 -6.79
N THR A 8 -8.75 -1.05 -5.53
CA THR A 8 -7.43 -0.48 -5.20
C THR A 8 -6.28 -1.51 -5.22
N LEU A 9 -6.57 -2.79 -5.45
CA LEU A 9 -5.58 -3.87 -5.56
C LEU A 9 -5.84 -4.69 -6.83
N THR A 10 -5.14 -4.36 -7.92
CA THR A 10 -5.39 -4.93 -9.27
C THR A 10 -4.43 -6.02 -9.74
N THR A 11 -3.59 -6.58 -8.87
CA THR A 11 -2.71 -7.68 -9.27
C THR A 11 -2.90 -8.88 -8.35
N VAL A 12 -3.81 -9.76 -8.73
CA VAL A 12 -3.85 -11.13 -8.21
C VAL A 12 -2.64 -11.84 -8.80
N ALA A 13 -1.66 -12.24 -7.99
CA ALA A 13 -0.55 -13.07 -8.46
C ALA A 13 -1.13 -14.34 -9.12
N SER A 14 -0.49 -14.85 -10.16
CA SER A 14 -0.99 -15.98 -10.97
C SER A 14 -1.24 -17.28 -10.17
N SER A 15 -0.68 -17.38 -8.96
CA SER A 15 -0.88 -18.48 -8.00
C SER A 15 -1.68 -18.07 -6.75
N ALA A 16 -2.17 -16.82 -6.66
CA ALA A 16 -2.94 -16.38 -5.52
C ALA A 16 -4.33 -16.99 -5.56
N LYS A 17 -4.71 -17.64 -4.46
CA LYS A 17 -6.10 -18.04 -4.23
C LYS A 17 -6.99 -16.81 -4.26
N LYS A 18 -8.12 -16.92 -4.95
CA LYS A 18 -9.10 -15.84 -5.04
C LYS A 18 -9.95 -15.87 -3.77
N ASP A 19 -9.43 -15.25 -2.71
CA ASP A 19 -10.21 -15.02 -1.50
C ASP A 19 -11.27 -13.93 -1.81
N HIS A 20 -12.55 -14.21 -1.60
CA HIS A 20 -13.63 -13.25 -1.81
C HIS A 20 -13.66 -12.17 -0.74
N VAL A 21 -13.42 -12.57 0.52
CA VAL A 21 -13.44 -11.70 1.70
C VAL A 21 -12.48 -12.26 2.75
N ILE A 22 -11.82 -11.37 3.50
CA ILE A 22 -11.13 -11.68 4.75
C ILE A 22 -11.99 -11.13 5.89
N VAL A 23 -12.43 -11.99 6.80
CA VAL A 23 -13.26 -11.63 7.96
C VAL A 23 -12.52 -12.01 9.24
N GLY A 24 -12.55 -11.15 10.25
CA GLY A 24 -11.89 -11.40 11.53
C GLY A 24 -11.84 -10.17 12.44
N ASP A 25 -11.11 -10.28 13.54
CA ASP A 25 -10.95 -9.20 14.53
C ASP A 25 -9.79 -8.26 14.18
N PHE A 26 -10.05 -7.27 13.32
CA PHE A 26 -9.05 -6.26 12.93
C PHE A 26 -8.73 -5.24 14.03
N GLU A 27 -9.55 -5.13 15.07
CA GLU A 27 -9.35 -4.16 16.15
C GLU A 27 -8.31 -4.67 17.15
N ASN A 28 -8.44 -5.94 17.55
CA ASN A 28 -7.58 -6.54 18.57
C ASN A 28 -6.43 -7.36 17.98
N ALA A 29 -6.67 -8.11 16.90
CA ALA A 29 -5.70 -9.07 16.39
C ALA A 29 -4.79 -8.51 15.29
N VAL A 30 -5.11 -7.36 14.68
CA VAL A 30 -4.20 -6.65 13.76
C VAL A 30 -3.70 -5.38 14.42
N LYS A 31 -2.37 -5.24 14.48
CA LYS A 31 -1.71 -3.99 14.86
C LYS A 31 -0.89 -3.51 13.68
N TRP A 32 -1.08 -2.26 13.30
CA TRP A 32 -0.32 -1.62 12.25
C TRP A 32 -0.06 -0.17 12.63
N GLY A 33 0.99 0.40 12.07
CA GLY A 33 1.34 1.78 12.34
C GLY A 33 2.53 2.25 11.52
N TYR A 34 2.77 3.55 11.62
CA TYR A 34 3.95 4.19 11.07
C TYR A 34 5.06 4.16 12.11
N ALA A 35 6.26 3.74 11.69
CA ALA A 35 7.41 3.69 12.59
C ALA A 35 8.01 5.07 12.85
N GLU A 36 7.88 5.98 11.90
CA GLU A 36 8.45 7.33 11.94
C GLU A 36 7.51 8.35 11.29
N GLU A 37 7.85 9.64 11.44
CA GLU A 37 7.21 10.72 10.70
C GLU A 37 7.28 10.46 9.19
N ILE A 38 6.21 10.80 8.47
CA ILE A 38 6.13 10.63 7.02
C ILE A 38 6.46 11.96 6.34
N PRO A 39 7.73 12.21 5.93
CA PRO A 39 8.08 13.42 5.23
C PRO A 39 7.54 13.40 3.79
N LEU A 40 7.09 14.58 3.33
CA LEU A 40 6.80 14.85 1.93
C LEU A 40 7.84 15.84 1.39
N GLU A 41 8.66 15.39 0.45
CA GLU A 41 9.66 16.18 -0.25
C GLU A 41 9.15 16.60 -1.63
N ILE A 42 9.32 17.89 -1.96
CA ILE A 42 8.99 18.45 -3.28
C ILE A 42 10.29 18.74 -4.02
N ILE A 43 10.63 17.89 -4.99
CA ILE A 43 11.86 17.99 -5.78
C ILE A 43 11.54 18.67 -7.11
N LYS A 44 12.16 19.82 -7.37
CA LYS A 44 11.89 20.68 -8.55
C LYS A 44 12.99 20.66 -9.62
N TYR A 45 14.12 20.01 -9.35
CA TYR A 45 15.33 20.04 -10.17
C TYR A 45 16.01 18.68 -10.20
N GLY A 46 16.77 18.40 -11.27
CA GLY A 46 17.53 17.18 -11.42
C GLY A 46 16.70 16.01 -11.91
N ASP A 47 17.29 14.82 -11.78
CA ASP A 47 16.72 13.53 -12.18
C ASP A 47 16.71 12.60 -10.95
N PRO A 48 15.73 12.76 -10.04
CA PRO A 48 15.73 12.02 -8.78
C PRO A 48 15.49 10.52 -8.95
N ASP A 49 15.01 10.07 -10.12
CA ASP A 49 14.70 8.67 -10.42
C ASP A 49 15.71 8.02 -11.38
N GLY A 50 16.74 8.77 -11.81
CA GLY A 50 17.76 8.26 -12.74
C GLY A 50 17.23 7.90 -14.13
N ALA A 51 16.14 8.54 -14.56
CA ALA A 51 15.44 8.26 -15.82
C ALA A 51 16.08 8.94 -17.06
N GLY A 52 17.22 9.61 -16.90
CA GLY A 52 17.93 10.36 -17.93
C GLY A 52 17.24 11.67 -18.32
N ARG A 53 16.31 12.18 -17.49
CA ARG A 53 15.53 13.40 -17.77
C ARG A 53 15.53 14.34 -16.58
N ASP A 54 15.85 15.60 -16.85
CA ASP A 54 15.78 16.66 -15.84
C ASP A 54 14.34 17.18 -15.70
N LEU A 55 13.83 17.21 -14.46
CA LEU A 55 12.47 17.65 -14.15
C LEU A 55 12.18 19.07 -14.64
N LYS A 56 13.14 19.98 -14.50
CA LYS A 56 12.95 21.39 -14.85
C LYS A 56 12.84 21.57 -16.36
N ARG A 57 13.59 20.78 -17.14
CA ARG A 57 13.53 20.76 -18.61
C ARG A 57 12.13 20.36 -19.12
N TYR A 58 11.44 19.47 -18.41
CA TYR A 58 10.11 18.98 -18.79
C TYR A 58 8.95 19.65 -18.04
N ARG A 59 9.24 20.64 -17.18
CA ARG A 59 8.26 21.35 -16.35
C ARG A 59 7.49 20.41 -15.40
N GLU A 60 8.22 19.45 -14.84
CA GLU A 60 7.69 18.47 -13.90
C GLU A 60 8.19 18.76 -12.47
N VAL A 61 7.51 18.19 -11.49
CA VAL A 61 7.89 18.21 -10.07
C VAL A 61 7.72 16.79 -9.55
N CYS A 62 8.72 16.28 -8.83
CA CYS A 62 8.63 15.00 -8.14
C CYS A 62 8.16 15.23 -6.70
N LEU A 63 7.11 14.53 -6.30
CA LEU A 63 6.64 14.44 -4.92
C LEU A 63 7.15 13.11 -4.38
N ARG A 64 8.11 13.17 -3.45
CA ARG A 64 8.73 11.99 -2.87
C ARG A 64 8.35 11.88 -1.41
N THR A 65 8.01 10.66 -0.99
CA THR A 65 7.78 10.35 0.41
C THR A 65 8.46 9.04 0.75
N GLN A 66 8.97 8.94 1.97
CA GLN A 66 9.47 7.70 2.51
C GLN A 66 8.57 7.32 3.68
N VAL A 67 8.02 6.11 3.62
CA VAL A 67 7.10 5.59 4.64
C VAL A 67 7.66 4.30 5.20
N TYR A 68 7.82 4.25 6.51
CA TYR A 68 8.13 3.03 7.24
C TYR A 68 6.84 2.53 7.88
N VAL A 69 6.24 1.50 7.27
CA VAL A 69 5.00 0.87 7.76
C VAL A 69 5.33 -0.47 8.39
N GLY A 70 4.93 -0.65 9.64
CA GLY A 70 4.93 -1.94 10.32
C GLY A 70 3.51 -2.48 10.45
N TRP A 71 3.35 -3.79 10.31
CA TRP A 71 2.09 -4.47 10.62
C TRP A 71 2.37 -5.85 11.20
N GLY A 72 1.45 -6.33 12.03
CA GLY A 72 1.53 -7.64 12.66
C GLY A 72 0.14 -8.19 12.97
N ILE A 73 0.00 -9.50 12.78
CA ILE A 73 -1.18 -10.27 13.16
C ILE A 73 -0.82 -10.99 14.45
N LEU A 74 -1.49 -10.64 15.54
CA LEU A 74 -1.23 -11.17 16.88
C LEU A 74 -1.83 -12.57 17.08
N ASP A 75 -2.95 -12.84 16.40
CA ASP A 75 -3.60 -14.14 16.40
C ASP A 75 -4.11 -14.44 14.99
N GLU A 76 -3.52 -15.44 14.34
CA GLU A 76 -3.89 -15.87 13.00
C GLU A 76 -5.25 -16.58 12.99
N GLN A 77 -5.64 -17.21 14.11
CA GLN A 77 -6.92 -17.94 14.21
C GLN A 77 -8.11 -16.99 14.33
N ALA A 78 -7.87 -15.71 14.63
CA ALA A 78 -8.89 -14.67 14.64
C ALA A 78 -9.39 -14.28 13.24
N PHE A 79 -8.82 -14.87 12.17
CA PHE A 79 -9.16 -14.55 10.78
C PHE A 79 -9.58 -15.79 9.98
N ALA A 80 -10.54 -15.58 9.09
CA ALA A 80 -10.97 -16.54 8.10
C ALA A 80 -10.97 -15.92 6.69
N ARG A 81 -10.54 -16.72 5.72
CA ARG A 81 -10.64 -16.40 4.30
C ARG A 81 -11.86 -17.11 3.74
N VAL A 82 -12.76 -16.35 3.12
CA VAL A 82 -13.89 -16.93 2.40
C VAL A 82 -13.44 -17.14 0.96
N GLU A 83 -13.20 -18.40 0.59
CA GLU A 83 -12.80 -18.79 -0.77
C GLU A 83 -14.03 -18.89 -1.71
N ALA A 84 -13.76 -18.88 -3.02
CA ALA A 84 -14.73 -18.94 -4.11
C ALA A 84 -15.21 -20.36 -4.45
#